data_AF-A0A2W0H9W2-F1
#
_entry.id   AF-A0A2W0H9W2-F1
#
_cell.length_a   1.000
_cell.length_b   1.000
_cell.length_c   1.000
_cell.angle_alpha   90.00
_cell.angle_beta   90.00
_cell.angle_gamma   90.00
#
_symmetry.space_group_name_H-M   'P 1'
#
loop_
_entity.id
_entity.type
_entity.pdbx_description
1 polymer ?
#
loop_
_entity_poly.entity_id
_entity_poly.type
_entity_poly.pdbx_seq_one_letter_code
_entity_poly.pdbx_strand_id
1 'polypeptide(L)'
;MESTLHEHVKKQALYWLKKKVTDLCASEVKLYARRKKLKADAVGINIKRKETRIVEVKVSRADFLRDEVLHSPYGYHAIADYAYLMTPAGLIDPEELPEGYGLLELDDYDNVKVRKNPRKNPKPILRLETVMKRTAQAATNAVLFKELSKETRDTTGGVYGHNASVHLVSATCPACKKRKKYLIGNDQDTTPCSARGCRELIPLKKARVHVVTSYNEIFFRQIQALFDAESK
;
A
#
# COMPACT_ATOMS: atom_id res chain seq x y z
N MET A 1 -7.12 -0.25 12.16
CA MET A 1 -6.10 0.37 11.31
C MET A 1 -4.86 -0.51 11.40
N GLU A 2 -4.16 -0.77 10.30
CA GLU A 2 -2.92 -1.57 10.31
C GLU A 2 -1.85 -0.83 11.16
N SER A 3 -1.05 -1.55 11.95
CA SER A 3 0.01 -0.93 12.75
C SER A 3 1.18 -0.50 11.84
N THR A 4 1.88 0.56 12.23
CA THR A 4 3.08 1.04 11.52
C THR A 4 4.17 -0.03 11.42
N LEU A 5 4.32 -0.83 12.47
CA LEU A 5 5.25 -1.97 12.48
C LEU A 5 4.85 -3.03 11.45
N HIS A 6 3.57 -3.36 11.34
CA HIS A 6 3.09 -4.34 10.35
C HIS A 6 3.31 -3.84 8.92
N GLU A 7 3.05 -2.56 8.64
CA GLU A 7 3.35 -1.95 7.34
C GLU A 7 4.85 -2.01 7.00
N HIS A 8 5.70 -1.76 7.99
CA HIS A 8 7.16 -1.82 7.85
C HIS A 8 7.65 -3.24 7.56
N VAL A 9 7.25 -4.24 8.36
CA VAL A 9 7.67 -5.63 8.15
C VAL A 9 7.16 -6.16 6.80
N LYS A 10 5.97 -5.77 6.37
CA LYS A 10 5.44 -6.08 5.02
C LYS A 10 6.29 -5.51 3.90
N LYS A 11 6.83 -4.30 4.08
CA LYS A 11 7.77 -3.70 3.13
C LYS A 11 9.08 -4.49 3.09
N GLN A 12 9.59 -4.93 4.23
CA GLN A 12 10.79 -5.79 4.28
C GLN A 12 10.57 -7.16 3.63
N ALA A 13 9.38 -7.75 3.80
CA ALA A 13 8.98 -8.97 3.08
C ALA A 13 9.06 -8.80 1.56
N LEU A 14 8.61 -7.66 1.03
CA LEU A 14 8.73 -7.37 -0.40
C LEU A 14 10.18 -7.22 -0.87
N TYR A 15 11.03 -6.53 -0.10
CA TYR A 15 12.45 -6.41 -0.44
C TYR A 15 13.16 -7.75 -0.44
N TRP A 16 12.87 -8.58 0.57
CA TRP A 16 13.40 -9.93 0.63
C TRP A 16 12.92 -10.78 -0.55
N LEU A 17 11.63 -10.71 -0.88
CA LEU A 17 11.08 -11.39 -2.05
C LEU A 17 11.78 -10.92 -3.32
N LYS A 18 11.93 -9.61 -3.56
CA LYS A 18 12.57 -9.10 -4.78
C LYS A 18 14.03 -9.57 -4.95
N LYS A 19 14.75 -9.78 -3.85
CA LYS A 19 16.10 -10.38 -3.86
C LYS A 19 16.08 -11.87 -4.23
N LYS A 20 15.04 -12.61 -3.86
CA LYS A 20 14.90 -14.07 -4.10
C LYS A 20 14.17 -14.43 -5.40
N VAL A 21 13.18 -13.63 -5.74
CA VAL A 21 12.34 -13.72 -6.92
C VAL A 21 12.52 -12.44 -7.72
N THR A 22 13.15 -12.54 -8.88
CA THR A 22 13.62 -11.38 -9.64
C THR A 22 12.52 -10.69 -10.41
N ASP A 23 11.41 -11.37 -10.69
CA ASP A 23 10.52 -10.97 -11.77
C ASP A 23 9.38 -10.06 -11.27
N LEU A 24 8.44 -10.61 -10.49
CA LEU A 24 7.25 -9.87 -10.05
C LEU A 24 7.04 -10.01 -8.55
N CYS A 25 6.79 -8.88 -7.87
CA CYS A 25 6.46 -8.82 -6.45
C CYS A 25 5.33 -7.80 -6.23
N ALA A 26 4.40 -8.10 -5.32
CA ALA A 26 3.37 -7.16 -4.91
C ALA A 26 2.94 -7.42 -3.46
N SER A 27 2.54 -6.36 -2.76
CA SER A 27 1.90 -6.47 -1.45
C SER A 27 0.39 -6.53 -1.56
N GLU A 28 -0.25 -7.04 -0.51
CA GLU A 28 -1.71 -7.02 -0.34
C GLU A 28 -2.47 -7.72 -1.47
N VAL A 29 -1.93 -8.84 -1.95
CA VAL A 29 -2.46 -9.54 -3.12
C VAL A 29 -3.71 -10.32 -2.74
N LYS A 30 -4.83 -9.95 -3.38
CA LYS A 30 -6.12 -10.64 -3.20
C LYS A 30 -6.14 -11.94 -4.00
N LEU A 31 -6.23 -13.06 -3.29
CA LEU A 31 -6.30 -14.41 -3.84
C LEU A 31 -7.67 -15.02 -3.54
N TYR A 32 -8.07 -15.99 -4.36
CA TYR A 32 -9.38 -16.64 -4.25
C TYR A 32 -9.21 -18.15 -4.36
N ALA A 33 -9.40 -18.86 -3.26
CA ALA A 33 -9.27 -20.32 -3.19
C ALA A 33 -10.60 -20.91 -2.71
N ARG A 34 -11.19 -21.84 -3.48
CA ARG A 34 -12.48 -22.50 -3.19
C ARG A 34 -13.56 -21.54 -2.63
N ARG A 35 -13.74 -20.39 -3.31
CA ARG A 35 -14.69 -19.31 -2.96
C ARG A 35 -14.35 -18.48 -1.71
N LYS A 36 -13.28 -18.80 -0.98
CA LYS A 36 -12.75 -17.93 0.07
C LYS A 36 -11.80 -16.88 -0.54
N LYS A 37 -11.97 -15.64 -0.10
CA LYS A 37 -11.07 -14.54 -0.44
C LYS A 37 -9.98 -14.46 0.63
N LEU A 38 -8.73 -14.46 0.18
CA LEU A 38 -7.54 -14.33 1.01
C LEU A 38 -6.77 -13.09 0.56
N LYS A 39 -5.99 -12.49 1.46
CA LYS A 39 -5.18 -11.32 1.16
C LYS A 39 -3.78 -11.57 1.71
N ALA A 40 -2.90 -12.06 0.84
CA ALA A 40 -1.51 -12.28 1.19
C ALA A 40 -0.78 -10.94 1.37
N ASP A 41 0.00 -10.82 2.43
CA ASP A 41 0.75 -9.59 2.71
C ASP A 41 1.78 -9.28 1.65
N ALA A 42 2.54 -10.27 1.21
CA ALA A 42 3.48 -10.15 0.11
C ALA A 42 3.54 -11.41 -0.75
N VAL A 43 3.56 -11.23 -2.07
CA VAL A 43 3.64 -12.33 -3.05
C VAL A 43 4.76 -12.05 -4.04
N GLY A 44 5.56 -13.07 -4.29
CA GLY A 44 6.64 -13.07 -5.25
C GLY A 44 6.49 -14.17 -6.29
N ILE A 45 6.80 -13.85 -7.55
CA ILE A 45 6.73 -14.77 -8.69
C ILE A 45 8.11 -14.85 -9.34
N ASN A 46 8.60 -16.07 -9.55
CA ASN A 46 9.72 -16.36 -10.42
C ASN A 46 9.19 -17.06 -11.69
N ILE A 47 9.16 -16.34 -12.80
CA ILE A 47 8.62 -16.79 -14.08
C ILE A 47 9.51 -17.89 -14.66
N LYS A 48 10.84 -17.72 -14.59
CA LYS A 48 11.80 -18.70 -15.14
C LYS A 48 11.68 -20.07 -14.46
N ARG A 49 11.58 -20.08 -13.13
CA ARG A 49 11.45 -21.32 -12.33
C ARG A 49 10.00 -21.81 -12.23
N LYS A 50 9.03 -21.01 -12.67
CA LYS A 50 7.60 -21.24 -12.51
C LYS A 50 7.20 -21.45 -11.05
N GLU A 51 7.73 -20.59 -10.17
CA GLU A 51 7.54 -20.70 -8.72
C GLU A 51 6.85 -19.45 -8.15
N THR A 52 6.01 -19.69 -7.16
CA THR A 52 5.31 -18.69 -6.36
C THR A 52 5.77 -18.74 -4.91
N ARG A 53 5.94 -17.57 -4.31
CA ARG A 53 6.28 -17.42 -2.89
C ARG A 53 5.31 -16.48 -2.24
N ILE A 54 4.75 -16.89 -1.10
CA ILE A 54 3.91 -16.03 -0.25
C ILE A 54 4.65 -15.80 1.05
N VAL A 55 4.64 -14.56 1.53
CA VAL A 55 5.09 -14.19 2.87
C VAL A 55 3.91 -13.53 3.58
N GLU A 56 3.50 -14.09 4.71
CA GLU A 56 2.54 -13.48 5.62
C GLU A 56 3.30 -12.87 6.80
N VAL A 57 2.90 -11.67 7.22
CA VAL A 57 3.56 -10.95 8.31
C VAL A 57 2.81 -11.15 9.61
N LYS A 58 3.55 -11.36 10.70
CA LYS A 58 3.00 -11.34 12.07
C LYS A 58 3.88 -10.50 12.97
N VAL A 59 3.27 -9.49 13.61
CA VAL A 59 4.00 -8.55 14.50
C VAL A 59 3.68 -8.74 15.98
N SER A 60 2.73 -9.63 16.31
CA SER A 60 2.42 -9.98 17.70
C SER A 60 2.00 -11.45 17.82
N ARG A 61 2.17 -12.02 19.02
CA ARG A 61 1.70 -13.38 19.35
C ARG A 61 0.20 -13.54 19.10
N ALA A 62 -0.59 -12.54 19.51
CA ALA A 62 -2.03 -12.56 19.34
C ALA A 62 -2.48 -12.50 17.88
N ASP A 63 -1.69 -11.87 17.00
CA ASP A 63 -1.93 -11.84 15.56
C ASP A 63 -1.63 -13.21 14.92
N PHE A 64 -0.56 -13.88 15.36
CA PHE A 64 -0.24 -15.24 14.94
C PHE A 64 -1.32 -16.25 15.35
N LEU A 65 -1.70 -16.27 16.63
CA LEU A 65 -2.62 -17.26 17.19
C LEU A 65 -4.06 -17.14 16.66
N ARG A 66 -4.48 -15.95 16.23
CA ARG A 66 -5.84 -15.70 15.71
C ARG A 66 -5.96 -15.94 14.21
N ASP A 67 -4.86 -16.24 13.52
CA ASP A 67 -4.88 -16.37 12.06
C ASP A 67 -5.37 -17.76 11.62
N GLU A 68 -6.68 -17.85 11.38
CA GLU A 68 -7.33 -19.06 10.86
C GLU A 68 -6.81 -19.50 9.48
N VAL A 69 -6.20 -18.60 8.69
CA VAL A 69 -5.67 -18.95 7.37
C VAL A 69 -4.47 -19.87 7.50
N LEU A 70 -3.64 -19.69 8.52
CA LEU A 70 -2.42 -20.48 8.73
C LEU A 70 -2.71 -21.95 9.03
N HIS A 71 -3.85 -22.23 9.66
CA HIS A 71 -4.28 -23.58 10.04
C HIS A 71 -5.35 -24.17 9.10
N SER A 72 -5.77 -23.41 8.08
CA SER A 72 -6.77 -23.84 7.12
C SER A 72 -6.17 -24.82 6.10
N PRO A 73 -6.94 -25.83 5.63
CA PRO A 73 -6.53 -26.69 4.51
C PRO A 73 -6.33 -25.92 3.18
N TYR A 74 -6.70 -24.63 3.16
CA TYR A 74 -6.47 -23.71 2.05
C TYR A 74 -5.56 -22.55 2.45
N GLY A 75 -4.67 -22.76 3.44
CA GLY A 75 -3.66 -21.78 3.83
C GLY A 75 -2.67 -21.48 2.71
N TYR A 76 -1.77 -20.53 2.93
CA TYR A 76 -0.84 -20.05 1.91
C TYR A 76 0.10 -21.14 1.39
N HIS A 77 0.51 -22.11 2.22
CA HIS A 77 1.30 -23.25 1.75
C HIS A 77 0.52 -24.11 0.73
N ALA A 78 -0.80 -24.24 0.88
CA ALA A 78 -1.62 -24.96 -0.09
C ALA A 78 -1.80 -24.18 -1.41
N ILE A 79 -1.57 -22.86 -1.40
CA ILE A 79 -1.82 -21.96 -2.54
C ILE A 79 -0.58 -21.68 -3.37
N ALA A 80 0.61 -21.70 -2.77
CA ALA A 80 1.87 -21.34 -3.40
C ALA A 80 2.93 -22.44 -3.26
N ASP A 81 3.98 -22.39 -4.09
CA ASP A 81 5.09 -23.35 -4.02
C ASP A 81 5.84 -23.23 -2.71
N TYR A 82 6.00 -22.02 -2.17
CA TYR A 82 6.59 -21.79 -0.86
C TYR A 82 5.78 -20.74 -0.08
N ALA A 83 5.60 -20.99 1.21
CA ALA A 83 4.97 -20.05 2.13
C ALA A 83 5.91 -19.77 3.30
N TYR A 84 5.99 -18.51 3.71
CA TYR A 84 6.78 -18.05 4.83
C TYR A 84 5.92 -17.24 5.79
N LEU A 85 6.23 -17.31 7.07
CA LEU A 85 5.91 -16.27 8.02
C LEU A 85 7.12 -15.34 8.16
N MET A 86 6.88 -14.03 8.22
CA MET A 86 7.88 -13.04 8.60
C MET A 86 7.47 -12.35 9.90
N THR A 87 8.36 -12.38 10.88
CA THR A 87 8.13 -11.79 12.21
C THR A 87 9.32 -11.00 12.70
N PRO A 88 9.15 -10.10 13.69
CA PRO A 88 10.25 -9.70 14.55
C PRO A 88 10.99 -10.93 15.13
N ALA A 89 12.29 -10.80 15.33
CA ALA A 89 13.11 -11.86 15.89
C ALA A 89 12.59 -12.33 17.25
N GLY A 90 12.52 -13.64 17.47
CA GLY A 90 12.08 -14.26 18.72
C GLY A 90 10.57 -14.23 18.98
N LEU A 91 9.74 -13.76 18.04
CA LEU A 91 8.28 -13.71 18.24
C LEU A 91 7.61 -15.10 18.19
N ILE A 92 8.06 -15.97 17.28
CA ILE A 92 7.46 -17.28 17.04
C ILE A 92 8.57 -18.32 17.11
N ASP A 93 8.31 -19.39 17.84
CA ASP A 93 9.19 -20.53 17.89
C ASP A 93 9.03 -21.38 16.59
N PRO A 94 10.12 -21.82 15.94
CA PRO A 94 10.06 -22.62 14.72
C PRO A 94 9.22 -23.90 14.82
N GLU A 95 9.02 -24.43 16.02
CA GLU A 95 8.22 -25.62 16.31
C GLU A 95 6.70 -25.33 16.27
N GLU A 96 6.29 -24.06 16.44
CA GLU A 96 4.89 -23.64 16.38
C GLU A 96 4.38 -23.42 14.94
N LEU A 97 5.29 -23.43 13.95
CA LEU A 97 4.94 -23.14 12.58
C LEU A 97 4.03 -24.22 11.97
N PRO A 98 2.98 -23.83 11.23
CA PRO A 98 2.19 -24.77 10.45
C PRO A 98 3.07 -25.57 9.48
N GLU A 99 2.65 -26.80 9.16
CA GLU A 99 3.40 -27.67 8.28
C GLU A 99 3.68 -27.00 6.92
N GLY A 100 4.93 -27.10 6.47
CA GLY A 100 5.40 -26.60 5.18
C GLY A 100 5.78 -25.12 5.16
N TYR A 101 5.43 -24.34 6.19
CA TYR A 101 5.84 -22.94 6.29
C TYR A 101 7.32 -22.79 6.67
N GLY A 102 7.96 -21.79 6.10
CA GLY A 102 9.26 -21.28 6.55
C GLY A 102 9.08 -20.12 7.52
N LEU A 103 10.15 -19.77 8.24
CA LEU A 103 10.19 -18.62 9.14
C LEU A 103 11.35 -17.69 8.79
N LEU A 104 10.99 -16.43 8.60
CA LEU A 104 11.87 -15.30 8.41
C LEU A 104 11.80 -14.42 9.65
N GLU A 105 12.93 -14.17 10.28
CA GLU A 105 13.03 -13.21 11.38
C GLU A 105 13.65 -11.92 10.88
N LEU A 106 13.03 -10.81 11.24
CA LEU A 106 13.53 -9.46 11.04
C LEU A 106 14.12 -8.98 12.37
N ASP A 107 15.39 -8.57 12.36
CA ASP A 107 16.00 -7.88 13.51
C ASP A 107 15.68 -6.37 13.53
N ASP A 108 16.12 -5.68 14.56
CA ASP A 108 15.90 -4.24 14.74
C ASP A 108 16.59 -3.36 13.67
N TYR A 109 17.48 -3.96 12.87
CA TYR A 109 18.28 -3.32 11.82
C TYR A 109 17.82 -3.73 10.41
N ASP A 110 16.62 -4.27 10.28
CA ASP A 110 16.03 -4.73 9.02
C ASP A 110 16.76 -5.91 8.34
N ASN A 111 17.65 -6.62 9.04
CA ASN A 111 18.26 -7.82 8.50
C ASN A 111 17.28 -8.99 8.63
N VAL A 112 17.02 -9.64 7.49
CA VAL A 112 16.15 -10.82 7.43
C VAL A 112 16.98 -12.09 7.52
N LYS A 113 16.81 -12.86 8.60
CA LYS A 113 17.40 -14.18 8.78
C LYS A 113 16.38 -15.27 8.51
N VAL A 114 16.75 -16.28 7.72
CA VAL A 114 15.93 -17.49 7.56
C VAL A 114 16.17 -18.39 8.79
N ARG A 115 15.17 -18.54 9.65
CA ARG A 115 15.23 -19.46 10.79
C ARG A 115 14.82 -20.87 10.43
N LYS A 116 13.80 -21.01 9.58
CA LYS A 116 13.33 -22.29 9.08
C LYS A 116 13.08 -22.18 7.58
N ASN A 117 13.62 -23.11 6.80
CA ASN A 117 13.31 -23.18 5.37
C ASN A 117 11.90 -23.77 5.18
N PRO A 118 11.10 -23.26 4.24
CA PRO A 118 9.81 -23.86 3.92
C PRO A 118 10.00 -25.17 3.18
N ARG A 119 8.95 -26.00 3.19
CA ARG A 119 8.85 -27.14 2.29
C ARG A 119 8.22 -26.69 0.98
N LYS A 120 8.70 -27.20 -0.16
CA LYS A 120 8.06 -26.95 -1.45
C LYS A 120 6.71 -27.68 -1.51
N ASN A 121 5.64 -26.97 -1.84
CA ASN A 121 4.38 -27.59 -2.22
C ASN A 121 4.47 -28.07 -3.68
N PRO A 122 4.37 -29.38 -3.97
CA PRO A 122 4.47 -29.89 -5.32
C PRO A 122 3.23 -29.63 -6.18
N LYS A 123 2.07 -29.35 -5.55
CA LYS A 123 0.79 -29.17 -6.23
C LYS A 123 -0.03 -28.03 -5.60
N PRO A 124 0.38 -26.76 -5.82
CA PRO A 124 -0.41 -25.61 -5.38
C PRO A 124 -1.84 -25.64 -5.96
N ILE A 125 -2.83 -25.29 -5.14
CA ILE A 125 -4.24 -25.30 -5.52
C ILE A 125 -4.52 -24.25 -6.61
N LEU A 126 -3.82 -23.12 -6.58
CA LEU A 126 -3.93 -22.09 -7.60
C LEU A 126 -2.87 -22.29 -8.68
N ARG A 127 -3.29 -22.12 -9.94
CA ARG A 127 -2.36 -22.12 -11.07
C ARG A 127 -1.46 -20.88 -11.01
N LEU A 128 -0.21 -21.03 -11.45
CA LEU A 128 0.78 -19.95 -11.51
C LEU A 128 0.24 -18.71 -12.23
N GLU A 129 -0.45 -18.88 -13.36
CA GLU A 129 -1.01 -17.78 -14.14
C GLU A 129 -2.06 -16.98 -13.36
N THR A 130 -2.81 -17.66 -12.50
CA THR A 130 -3.82 -17.02 -11.65
C THR A 130 -3.15 -16.15 -10.60
N VAL A 131 -2.14 -16.69 -9.91
CA VAL A 131 -1.39 -15.93 -8.90
C VAL A 131 -0.67 -14.76 -9.57
N MET A 132 0.03 -15.00 -10.68
CA MET A 132 0.74 -13.98 -11.46
C MET A 132 -0.19 -12.84 -11.91
N LYS A 133 -1.37 -13.14 -12.45
CA LYS A 133 -2.37 -12.12 -12.83
C LYS A 133 -2.78 -11.26 -11.64
N ARG A 134 -3.04 -11.88 -10.48
CA ARG A 134 -3.44 -11.16 -9.26
C ARG A 134 -2.30 -10.31 -8.71
N THR A 135 -1.08 -10.82 -8.72
CA THR A 135 0.12 -10.08 -8.30
C THR A 135 0.38 -8.90 -9.22
N ALA A 136 0.27 -9.07 -10.55
CA ALA A 136 0.45 -7.98 -11.51
C ALA A 136 -0.61 -6.89 -11.32
N GLN A 137 -1.88 -7.29 -11.14
CA GLN A 137 -2.96 -6.35 -10.85
C GLN A 137 -2.73 -5.59 -9.54
N ALA A 138 -2.25 -6.25 -8.49
CA ALA A 138 -1.93 -5.59 -7.22
C ALA A 138 -0.77 -4.60 -7.37
N ALA A 139 0.29 -4.98 -8.09
CA ALA A 139 1.44 -4.11 -8.36
C ALA A 139 1.05 -2.87 -9.17
N THR A 140 0.31 -3.04 -10.27
CA THR A 140 -0.11 -1.91 -11.12
C THR A 140 -1.09 -1.00 -10.40
N ASN A 141 -2.01 -1.55 -9.61
CA ASN A 141 -2.91 -0.74 -8.78
C ASN A 141 -2.15 0.06 -7.72
N ALA A 142 -1.10 -0.52 -7.13
CA ALA A 142 -0.27 0.20 -6.15
C ALA A 142 0.42 1.40 -6.81
N VAL A 143 1.02 1.24 -7.99
CA VAL A 143 1.63 2.36 -8.74
C VAL A 143 0.55 3.37 -9.14
N LEU A 144 -0.48 2.94 -9.88
CA LEU A 144 -1.43 3.87 -10.46
C LEU A 144 -2.29 4.57 -9.42
N PHE A 145 -2.79 3.88 -8.40
CA PHE A 145 -3.76 4.48 -7.46
C PHE A 145 -3.14 4.90 -6.13
N LYS A 146 -2.12 4.19 -5.61
CA LYS A 146 -1.48 4.59 -4.35
C LYS A 146 -0.41 5.67 -4.54
N GLU A 147 0.23 5.79 -5.70
CA GLU A 147 1.10 6.94 -5.96
C GLU A 147 0.30 8.19 -6.27
N LEU A 148 -0.78 8.07 -7.06
CA LEU A 148 -1.75 9.15 -7.23
C LEU A 148 -2.29 9.61 -5.88
N SER A 149 -2.60 8.68 -4.96
CA SER A 149 -3.06 9.07 -3.62
C SER A 149 -1.98 9.73 -2.78
N LYS A 150 -0.69 9.43 -2.93
CA LYS A 150 0.39 10.17 -2.24
C LYS A 150 0.47 11.62 -2.70
N GLU A 151 0.30 11.88 -4.00
CA GLU A 151 0.28 13.24 -4.54
C GLU A 151 -0.94 14.04 -4.05
N THR A 152 -2.04 13.35 -3.78
CA THR A 152 -3.34 13.93 -3.42
C THR A 152 -3.81 13.67 -1.99
N ARG A 153 -2.96 13.11 -1.12
CA ARG A 153 -3.33 12.74 0.25
C ARG A 153 -3.51 14.00 1.09
N ASP A 154 -4.64 14.08 1.76
CA ASP A 154 -4.84 15.03 2.86
C ASP A 154 -3.99 14.60 4.06
N THR A 155 -2.97 15.38 4.40
CA THR A 155 -2.16 15.16 5.60
C THR A 155 -2.83 15.68 6.86
N THR A 156 -3.88 16.50 6.74
CA THR A 156 -4.64 17.02 7.88
C THR A 156 -5.70 16.04 8.40
N GLY A 157 -5.91 14.92 7.70
CA GLY A 157 -6.90 13.91 8.10
C GLY A 157 -8.34 14.43 8.08
N GLY A 158 -8.65 15.46 7.29
CA GLY A 158 -9.98 16.05 7.20
C GLY A 158 -10.39 16.95 8.35
N VAL A 159 -9.45 17.32 9.26
CA VAL A 159 -9.74 18.16 10.44
C VAL A 159 -10.44 19.47 10.07
N TYR A 160 -10.11 20.06 8.92
CA TYR A 160 -10.68 21.32 8.44
C TYR A 160 -11.75 21.14 7.34
N GLY A 161 -12.23 19.92 7.13
CA GLY A 161 -13.14 19.60 6.03
C GLY A 161 -14.59 20.02 6.23
N HIS A 162 -15.04 20.22 7.47
CA HIS A 162 -16.43 20.58 7.76
C HIS A 162 -16.70 22.06 7.45
N ASN A 163 -17.73 22.35 6.65
CA ASN A 163 -18.10 23.68 6.14
C ASN A 163 -16.91 24.44 5.52
N ALA A 164 -16.10 23.74 4.73
CA ALA A 164 -14.98 24.36 4.03
C ALA A 164 -15.47 25.40 3.01
N SER A 165 -14.78 26.54 3.00
CA SER A 165 -14.99 27.63 2.03
C SER A 165 -13.94 27.60 0.91
N VAL A 166 -12.81 26.92 1.15
CA VAL A 166 -11.68 26.82 0.22
C VAL A 166 -11.18 25.38 0.13
N HIS A 167 -10.85 24.95 -1.08
CA HIS A 167 -10.32 23.62 -1.37
C HIS A 167 -8.94 23.72 -2.01
N LEU A 168 -7.99 22.94 -1.50
CA LEU A 168 -6.76 22.66 -2.25
C LEU A 168 -7.06 21.53 -3.22
N VAL A 169 -7.05 21.82 -4.51
CA VAL A 169 -7.32 20.83 -5.55
C VAL A 169 -6.10 20.59 -6.43
N SER A 170 -6.01 19.37 -6.97
CA SER A 170 -5.08 19.04 -8.04
C SER A 170 -5.83 18.95 -9.36
N ALA A 171 -5.48 19.83 -10.30
CA ALA A 171 -6.10 19.89 -11.63
C ALA A 171 -5.04 19.79 -12.74
N THR A 172 -5.42 19.18 -13.86
CA THR A 172 -4.58 19.09 -15.06
C THR A 172 -5.02 20.15 -16.08
N CYS A 173 -4.08 20.99 -16.51
CA CYS A 173 -4.35 22.00 -17.54
C CYS A 173 -4.63 21.33 -18.90
N PRO A 174 -5.71 21.69 -19.62
CA PRO A 174 -6.02 21.09 -20.91
C PRO A 174 -5.01 21.45 -22.01
N ALA A 175 -4.39 22.64 -21.94
CA ALA A 175 -3.40 23.10 -22.92
C ALA A 175 -2.02 22.47 -22.70
N CYS A 176 -1.39 22.72 -21.55
CA CYS A 176 -0.01 22.26 -21.31
C CYS A 176 0.10 20.84 -20.73
N LYS A 177 -1.02 20.19 -20.40
CA LYS A 177 -1.12 18.85 -19.79
C LYS A 177 -0.35 18.67 -18.46
N LYS A 178 0.18 19.75 -17.88
CA LYS A 178 0.81 19.72 -16.56
C LYS A 178 -0.26 19.70 -15.48
N ARG A 179 -0.05 18.86 -14.47
CA ARG A 179 -0.87 18.76 -13.26
C ARG A 179 -0.23 19.58 -12.15
N LYS A 180 -1.00 20.48 -11.53
CA LYS A 180 -0.55 21.36 -10.43
C LYS A 180 -1.62 21.45 -9.34
N LYS A 181 -1.26 22.06 -8.21
CA LYS A 181 -2.17 22.31 -7.08
C LYS A 181 -2.68 23.75 -7.15
N TYR A 182 -3.94 23.95 -6.78
CA TYR A 182 -4.64 25.23 -6.83
C TYR A 182 -5.53 25.36 -5.59
N LEU A 183 -5.57 26.54 -5.00
CA LEU A 183 -6.59 26.89 -4.01
C LEU A 183 -7.79 27.45 -4.78
N ILE A 184 -8.98 26.88 -4.54
CA ILE A 184 -10.21 27.30 -5.20
C ILE A 184 -11.32 27.50 -4.16
N GLY A 185 -12.23 28.45 -4.41
CA GLY A 185 -13.47 28.57 -3.64
C GLY A 185 -14.54 27.58 -4.10
N ASN A 186 -15.61 27.43 -3.31
CA ASN A 186 -16.71 26.49 -3.57
C ASN A 186 -17.38 26.69 -4.93
N ASP A 187 -17.56 27.95 -5.35
CA ASP A 187 -18.27 28.31 -6.59
C ASP A 187 -17.32 28.75 -7.72
N GLN A 188 -16.03 28.45 -7.59
CA GLN A 188 -15.05 28.87 -8.59
C GLN A 188 -15.10 27.95 -9.83
N ASP A 189 -15.45 28.52 -10.98
CA ASP A 189 -15.59 27.77 -12.24
C ASP A 189 -14.27 27.61 -13.01
N THR A 190 -13.32 28.54 -12.84
CA THR A 190 -12.04 28.53 -13.55
C THR A 190 -10.87 28.90 -12.66
N THR A 191 -9.67 28.39 -12.98
CA THR A 191 -8.42 28.83 -12.33
C THR A 191 -7.32 29.02 -13.38
N PRO A 192 -6.48 30.07 -13.27
CA PRO A 192 -5.33 30.22 -14.16
C PRO A 192 -4.30 29.11 -13.92
N CYS A 193 -3.69 28.62 -14.99
CA CYS A 193 -2.64 27.62 -14.90
C CYS A 193 -1.37 28.18 -14.22
N SER A 194 -0.85 27.51 -13.19
CA SER A 194 0.38 27.89 -12.48
C SER A 194 1.66 27.31 -13.12
N ALA A 195 1.56 26.65 -14.28
CA ALA A 195 2.73 26.13 -14.97
C ALA A 195 3.49 27.27 -15.65
N ARG A 196 4.83 27.30 -15.47
CA ARG A 196 5.71 28.28 -16.11
C ARG A 196 5.44 28.36 -17.62
N GLY A 197 5.12 29.58 -18.10
CA GLY A 197 4.86 29.87 -19.51
C GLY A 197 3.44 29.55 -20.01
N CYS A 198 2.56 28.96 -19.19
CA CYS A 198 1.18 28.68 -19.57
C CYS A 198 0.25 29.72 -18.93
N ARG A 199 -0.63 30.33 -19.72
CA ARG A 199 -1.62 31.33 -19.26
C ARG A 199 -3.07 30.86 -19.42
N GLU A 200 -3.26 29.58 -19.73
CA GLU A 200 -4.57 28.99 -19.98
C GLU A 200 -5.45 29.01 -18.73
N LEU A 201 -6.73 29.33 -18.90
CA LEU A 201 -7.75 29.17 -17.86
C LEU A 201 -8.24 27.73 -17.85
N ILE A 202 -8.11 27.08 -16.70
CA ILE A 202 -8.53 25.69 -16.51
C ILE A 202 -10.02 25.69 -16.11
N PRO A 203 -10.94 25.15 -16.92
CA PRO A 203 -12.35 25.00 -16.54
C PRO A 203 -12.50 23.87 -15.54
N LEU A 204 -12.73 24.19 -14.26
CA LEU A 204 -12.69 23.23 -13.15
C LEU A 204 -13.77 22.15 -13.27
N LYS A 205 -14.96 22.48 -13.75
CA LYS A 205 -16.05 21.51 -14.00
C LYS A 205 -15.74 20.48 -15.09
N LYS A 206 -14.88 20.81 -16.06
CA LYS A 206 -14.49 19.94 -17.17
C LYS A 206 -13.13 19.26 -16.96
N ALA A 207 -12.28 19.85 -16.12
CA ALA A 207 -10.97 19.32 -15.80
C ALA A 207 -11.09 18.12 -14.87
N ARG A 208 -10.11 17.21 -14.93
CA ARG A 208 -9.97 16.16 -13.92
C ARG A 208 -9.44 16.78 -12.62
N VAL A 209 -10.36 17.22 -11.77
CA VAL A 209 -10.07 17.82 -10.47
C VAL A 209 -10.09 16.74 -9.40
N HIS A 210 -9.13 16.80 -8.48
CA HIS A 210 -9.11 15.98 -7.27
C HIS A 210 -8.93 16.89 -6.06
N VAL A 211 -9.87 16.86 -5.12
CA VAL A 211 -9.73 17.60 -3.85
C VAL A 211 -8.67 16.91 -3.00
N VAL A 212 -7.61 17.65 -2.66
CA VAL A 212 -6.50 17.16 -1.83
C VAL A 212 -6.84 17.35 -0.36
N THR A 213 -7.30 18.55 0.00
CA THR A 213 -7.78 18.88 1.35
C THR A 213 -8.70 20.10 1.25
N SER A 214 -9.43 20.37 2.33
CA SER A 214 -10.39 21.47 2.41
C SER A 214 -10.16 22.24 3.71
N TYR A 215 -10.37 23.55 3.65
CA TYR A 215 -10.11 24.46 4.75
C TYR A 215 -11.36 25.25 5.10
N ASN A 216 -11.64 25.34 6.39
CA ASN A 216 -12.74 26.11 6.95
C ASN A 216 -12.24 27.38 7.67
N GLU A 217 -13.17 28.20 8.14
CA GLU A 217 -12.88 29.46 8.83
C GLU A 217 -11.97 29.32 10.05
N ILE A 218 -12.00 28.16 10.73
CA ILE A 218 -11.15 27.90 11.90
C ILE A 218 -9.68 27.88 11.48
N PHE A 219 -9.37 27.21 10.37
CA PHE A 219 -8.01 27.15 9.83
C PHE A 219 -7.49 28.56 9.47
N PHE A 220 -8.34 29.38 8.84
CA PHE A 220 -7.98 30.75 8.48
C PHE A 220 -7.64 31.61 9.72
N ARG A 221 -8.46 31.52 10.77
CA ARG A 221 -8.20 32.23 12.02
C ARG A 221 -6.87 31.82 12.67
N GLN A 222 -6.56 30.51 12.64
CA GLN A 222 -5.29 30.00 13.18
C GLN A 222 -4.09 30.53 12.40
N ILE A 223 -4.17 30.57 11.07
CA ILE A 223 -3.11 31.14 10.22
C ILE A 223 -2.94 32.63 10.52
N GLN A 224 -4.03 33.38 10.62
CA GLN A 224 -3.97 34.81 10.85
C GLN A 224 -3.33 35.15 12.21
N ALA A 225 -3.67 34.39 13.24
CA ALA A 225 -3.04 34.53 14.56
C ALA A 225 -1.52 34.29 14.54
N LEU A 226 -1.02 33.41 13.66
CA LEU A 226 0.43 33.19 13.48
C LEU A 226 1.10 34.39 12.81
N PHE A 227 0.51 34.95 11.75
CA PHE A 227 1.05 36.13 11.08
C PHE A 227 1.07 37.37 11.99
N ASP A 228 0.03 37.54 12.81
CA ASP A 228 -0.06 38.64 13.77
C ASP A 228 0.97 38.51 14.91
N ALA A 229 1.38 37.28 15.24
CA ALA A 229 2.40 37.00 16.25
C ALA A 229 3.83 37.24 15.75
N GLU A 230 4.11 37.01 14.45
CA GLU A 230 5.42 37.31 13.83
C GLU A 230 5.62 38.81 13.53
N SER A 231 4.53 39.58 13.52
CA SER A 231 4.54 41.03 13.24
C SER A 231 4.76 41.89 14.50
N LYS A 232 5.00 41.28 15.67
CA LYS A 232 5.31 41.93 16.95
C LYS A 232 6.74 41.61 17.38
#